data_AF-A0A1Q3FG02-F1
#
_entry.id   AF-A0A1Q3FG02-F1
#
_cell.length_a   1.000
_cell.length_b   1.000
_cell.length_c   1.000
_cell.angle_alpha   90.00
_cell.angle_beta   90.00
_cell.angle_gamma   90.00
#
_symmetry.space_group_name_H-M   'P 1'
#
loop_
_entity.id
_entity.type
_entity.pdbx_description
1 polymer ?
#
loop_
_entity_poly.entity_id
_entity_poly.type
_entity_poly.pdbx_seq_one_letter_code
_entity_poly.pdbx_strand_id
1 'polypeptide(L)'
;MKYLELILVAMITINLRMVNGEGSKIEEISIDKCEKLLSTTKPEQLCQMRTLLIDEATEETKAFGNCILREFGYFNAEAKIDQSALIKDYREQGVTGKDAELSSMIDDCEREFGSTINSVNYLLCITMEKDFASVINARKNKEEKWQPKSPVCN
;
A
#
# COMPACT_ATOMS: atom_id res chain seq x y z
N MET A 1 47.30 32.20 -26.93
CA MET A 1 46.77 30.85 -27.17
C MET A 1 46.04 30.40 -25.92
N LYS A 2 44.75 30.10 -26.07
CA LYS A 2 43.78 29.82 -25.00
C LYS A 2 43.86 28.34 -24.63
N TYR A 3 43.98 28.01 -23.35
CA TYR A 3 43.67 26.68 -22.85
C TYR A 3 42.33 26.77 -22.11
N LEU A 4 41.30 26.23 -22.75
CA LEU A 4 39.95 26.07 -22.20
C LEU A 4 39.99 24.83 -21.31
N GLU A 5 39.66 24.98 -20.02
CA GLU A 5 39.46 23.85 -19.12
C GLU A 5 38.14 23.14 -19.48
N LEU A 6 38.25 21.86 -19.85
CA LEU A 6 37.14 20.95 -20.08
C LEU A 6 36.61 20.47 -18.71
N ILE A 7 35.52 21.05 -18.24
CA ILE A 7 34.75 20.51 -17.11
C ILE A 7 33.95 19.31 -17.63
N LEU A 8 34.36 18.11 -17.20
CA LEU A 8 33.68 16.85 -17.45
C LEU A 8 32.41 16.80 -16.55
N VAL A 9 31.27 17.18 -17.11
CA VAL A 9 29.96 16.93 -16.48
C VAL A 9 29.66 15.44 -16.65
N ALA A 10 29.84 14.67 -15.57
CA ALA A 10 29.40 13.28 -15.51
C ALA A 10 27.87 13.23 -15.65
N MET A 11 27.39 12.76 -16.81
CA MET A 11 25.98 12.43 -17.00
C MET A 11 25.65 11.23 -16.12
N ILE A 12 24.97 11.49 -15.00
CA ILE A 12 24.26 10.45 -14.26
C ILE A 12 23.12 9.99 -15.16
N THR A 13 23.30 8.85 -15.81
CA THR A 13 22.22 8.13 -16.49
C THR A 13 21.23 7.65 -15.45
N ILE A 14 20.20 8.47 -15.19
CA ILE A 14 19.01 8.01 -14.49
C ILE A 14 18.36 6.97 -15.41
N ASN A 15 18.53 5.68 -15.06
CA ASN A 15 17.79 4.59 -15.67
C ASN A 15 16.31 4.72 -15.24
N LEU A 16 15.57 5.60 -15.92
CA LEU A 16 14.11 5.59 -15.90
C LEU A 16 13.64 4.38 -16.69
N ARG A 17 13.68 3.20 -16.06
CA ARG A 17 12.80 2.09 -16.44
C ARG A 17 11.38 2.49 -16.02
N MET A 18 10.73 3.35 -16.81
CA MET A 18 9.27 3.39 -16.82
C MET A 18 8.81 2.13 -17.55
N VAL A 19 8.64 1.06 -16.78
CA VAL A 19 8.04 -0.19 -17.23
C VAL A 19 6.55 0.09 -17.49
N ASN A 20 6.09 -0.29 -18.69
CA ASN A 20 4.70 -0.27 -19.10
C ASN A 20 3.81 -0.92 -18.04
N GLY A 21 2.92 -0.14 -17.43
CA GLY A 21 2.11 -0.53 -16.28
C GLY A 21 0.93 -1.42 -16.65
N GLU A 22 1.14 -2.73 -16.63
CA GLU A 22 0.24 -3.57 -15.84
C GLU A 22 0.43 -3.13 -14.38
N GLY A 23 -0.65 -2.78 -13.67
CA GLY A 23 -0.54 -2.39 -12.26
C GLY A 23 0.26 -3.45 -11.50
N SER A 24 1.24 -3.02 -10.71
CA SER A 24 2.01 -3.96 -9.88
C SER A 24 1.05 -4.72 -8.96
N LYS A 25 1.25 -6.02 -8.78
CA LYS A 25 0.49 -6.77 -7.78
C LYS A 25 1.05 -6.45 -6.39
N ILE A 26 0.18 -6.43 -5.38
CA ILE A 26 0.62 -6.36 -3.97
C ILE A 26 1.33 -7.68 -3.67
N GLU A 27 2.59 -7.59 -3.25
CA GLU A 27 3.33 -8.75 -2.78
C GLU A 27 2.81 -9.17 -1.40
N GLU A 28 3.10 -10.41 -1.01
CA GLU A 28 2.70 -10.92 0.28
C GLU A 28 3.24 -10.06 1.44
N ILE A 29 2.34 -9.42 2.20
CA ILE A 29 2.61 -8.65 3.42
C ILE A 29 2.16 -9.50 4.60
N SER A 30 3.11 -9.83 5.48
CA SER A 30 2.83 -10.63 6.67
C SER A 30 3.06 -9.82 7.93
N ILE A 31 1.98 -9.60 8.69
CA ILE A 31 2.05 -8.90 9.97
C ILE A 31 1.54 -9.82 11.07
N ASP A 32 2.47 -10.48 11.77
CA ASP A 32 2.22 -11.57 12.73
C ASP A 32 1.07 -11.27 13.70
N LYS A 33 0.94 -10.02 14.19
CA LYS A 33 -0.13 -9.67 15.15
C LYS A 33 -1.51 -9.53 14.53
N CYS A 34 -1.59 -9.14 13.25
CA CYS A 34 -2.86 -9.01 12.54
C CYS A 34 -3.34 -10.39 12.07
N GLU A 35 -2.42 -11.25 11.63
CA GLU A 35 -2.76 -12.61 11.19
C GLU A 35 -3.33 -13.48 12.31
N LYS A 36 -3.01 -13.22 13.57
CA LYS A 36 -3.63 -13.89 14.73
C LYS A 36 -5.15 -13.68 14.83
N LEU A 37 -5.69 -12.70 14.10
CA LEU A 37 -7.13 -12.45 14.02
C LEU A 37 -7.82 -13.39 13.02
N LEU A 38 -7.05 -14.05 12.15
CA LEU A 38 -7.56 -14.96 11.14
C LEU A 38 -7.63 -16.39 11.71
N SER A 39 -8.76 -17.04 11.48
CA SER A 39 -9.02 -18.45 11.81
C SER A 39 -8.69 -19.39 10.64
N THR A 40 -8.46 -18.85 9.44
CA THR A 40 -8.15 -19.66 8.28
C THR A 40 -6.79 -20.35 8.41
N THR A 41 -6.77 -21.64 8.08
CA THR A 41 -5.54 -22.43 7.92
C THR A 41 -5.25 -22.74 6.46
N LYS A 42 -6.08 -22.24 5.55
CA LYS A 42 -5.99 -22.51 4.12
C LYS A 42 -4.96 -21.57 3.47
N PRO A 43 -3.91 -22.09 2.83
CA PRO A 43 -2.87 -21.25 2.23
C PRO A 43 -3.40 -20.22 1.23
N GLU A 44 -4.40 -20.59 0.43
CA GLU A 44 -4.98 -19.71 -0.58
C GLU A 44 -5.72 -18.52 0.04
N GLN A 45 -6.47 -18.74 1.12
CA GLN A 45 -7.18 -17.67 1.83
C GLN A 45 -6.19 -16.77 2.58
N LEU A 46 -5.15 -17.35 3.19
CA LEU A 46 -4.09 -16.58 3.82
C LEU A 46 -3.34 -15.73 2.79
N CYS A 47 -3.08 -16.25 1.59
CA CYS A 47 -2.47 -15.49 0.52
C CYS A 47 -3.34 -14.29 0.12
N GLN A 48 -4.65 -14.48 -0.05
CA GLN A 48 -5.60 -13.38 -0.32
C GLN A 48 -5.51 -12.30 0.76
N MET A 49 -5.53 -12.67 2.04
CA MET A 49 -5.39 -11.71 3.15
C MET A 49 -4.06 -10.96 3.13
N ARG A 50 -2.94 -11.67 2.92
CA ARG A 50 -1.60 -11.08 2.87
C ARG A 50 -1.34 -10.22 1.62
N THR A 51 -2.12 -10.40 0.57
CA THR A 51 -2.11 -9.55 -0.64
C THR A 51 -3.21 -8.50 -0.65
N LEU A 52 -3.95 -8.38 0.47
CA LEU A 52 -5.04 -7.43 0.68
C LEU A 52 -6.22 -7.58 -0.31
N LEU A 53 -6.36 -8.76 -0.90
CA LEU A 53 -7.49 -9.14 -1.75
C LEU A 53 -8.60 -9.75 -0.87
N ILE A 54 -9.34 -8.89 -0.18
CA ILE A 54 -10.38 -9.30 0.77
C ILE A 54 -11.76 -9.17 0.11
N ASP A 55 -12.36 -10.30 -0.25
CA ASP A 55 -13.61 -10.34 -1.03
C ASP A 55 -14.87 -10.10 -0.18
N GLU A 56 -14.84 -10.39 1.12
CA GLU A 56 -16.00 -10.31 2.01
C GLU A 56 -15.70 -9.58 3.31
N ALA A 57 -16.63 -8.72 3.76
CA ALA A 57 -16.56 -7.96 5.01
C ALA A 57 -17.22 -8.71 6.18
N THR A 58 -16.62 -9.81 6.62
CA THR A 58 -16.99 -10.52 7.85
C THR A 58 -16.38 -9.84 9.07
N GLU A 59 -16.80 -10.20 10.29
CA GLU A 59 -16.21 -9.63 11.52
C GLU A 59 -14.70 -9.93 11.63
N GLU A 60 -14.29 -11.10 11.18
CA GLU A 60 -12.88 -11.51 11.12
C GLU A 60 -12.08 -10.63 10.15
N THR A 61 -12.55 -10.46 8.91
CA THR A 61 -11.81 -9.68 7.90
C THR A 61 -11.84 -8.19 8.22
N LYS A 62 -12.91 -7.68 8.85
CA LYS A 62 -12.92 -6.31 9.40
C LYS A 62 -11.89 -6.13 10.51
N ALA A 63 -11.77 -7.09 11.42
CA ALA A 63 -10.78 -7.04 12.50
C ALA A 63 -9.35 -7.07 11.93
N PHE A 64 -9.10 -7.96 10.97
CA PHE A 64 -7.84 -8.02 10.23
C PHE A 64 -7.54 -6.69 9.52
N GLY A 65 -8.48 -6.17 8.72
CA GLY A 65 -8.32 -4.91 8.00
C GLY A 65 -8.09 -3.71 8.92
N ASN A 66 -8.79 -3.65 10.07
CA ASN A 66 -8.55 -2.63 11.09
C ASN A 66 -7.11 -2.70 11.63
N CYS A 67 -6.60 -3.90 11.87
CA CYS A 67 -5.23 -4.10 12.34
C CYS A 67 -4.21 -3.67 11.26
N ILE A 68 -4.42 -4.08 10.01
CA ILE A 68 -3.55 -3.72 8.88
C ILE A 68 -3.50 -2.21 8.68
N LEU A 69 -4.65 -1.53 8.58
CA LEU A 69 -4.69 -0.08 8.37
C LEU A 69 -4.06 0.70 9.53
N ARG A 70 -4.16 0.21 10.77
CA ARG A 70 -3.45 0.79 11.91
C ARG A 70 -1.94 0.54 11.85
N GLU A 71 -1.51 -0.64 11.39
CA GLU A 71 -0.08 -0.94 11.22
C GLU A 71 0.57 -0.13 10.12
N PHE A 72 -0.18 0.16 9.06
CA PHE A 72 0.25 1.10 8.03
C PHE A 72 0.27 2.54 8.54
N GLY A 73 -0.42 2.83 9.65
CA GLY A 73 -0.60 4.18 10.17
C GLY A 73 -1.65 4.98 9.41
N TYR A 74 -2.45 4.32 8.58
CA TYR A 74 -3.51 4.94 7.79
C TYR A 74 -4.81 5.09 8.57
N PHE A 75 -4.98 4.43 9.71
CA PHE A 75 -6.14 4.61 10.57
C PHE A 75 -5.87 5.54 11.73
N ASN A 76 -6.69 6.58 11.84
CA ASN A 76 -6.72 7.45 13.01
C ASN A 76 -7.46 6.80 14.20
N ALA A 77 -7.57 7.52 15.31
CA ALA A 77 -8.22 7.02 16.52
C ALA A 77 -9.70 6.65 16.31
N GLU A 78 -10.37 7.28 15.34
CA GLU A 78 -11.78 7.09 14.99
C GLU A 78 -12.02 5.99 13.95
N ALA A 79 -10.96 5.25 13.56
CA ALA A 79 -11.00 4.24 12.50
C ALA A 79 -11.43 4.81 11.12
N LYS A 80 -11.04 6.05 10.85
CA LYS A 80 -11.09 6.68 9.52
C LYS A 80 -9.70 6.77 8.92
N ILE A 81 -9.65 6.93 7.60
CA ILE A 81 -8.38 7.10 6.89
C ILE A 81 -7.74 8.46 7.25
N ASP A 82 -6.52 8.40 7.78
CA ASP A 82 -5.60 9.52 7.85
C ASP A 82 -4.99 9.72 6.47
N GLN A 83 -5.63 10.60 5.69
CA GLN A 83 -5.17 10.95 4.33
C GLN A 83 -3.72 11.45 4.33
N SER A 84 -3.30 12.15 5.39
CA SER A 84 -1.94 12.71 5.46
C SER A 84 -0.88 11.60 5.57
N ALA A 85 -1.18 10.51 6.27
CA ALA A 85 -0.31 9.36 6.39
C ALA A 85 -0.20 8.60 5.05
N LEU A 86 -1.32 8.39 4.35
CA LEU A 86 -1.32 7.76 3.03
C LEU A 86 -0.51 8.59 2.00
N ILE A 87 -0.76 9.90 1.94
CA ILE A 87 -0.04 10.81 1.06
C ILE A 87 1.46 10.83 1.37
N LYS A 88 1.81 10.81 2.66
CA LYS A 88 3.21 10.77 3.10
C LYS A 88 3.92 9.53 2.54
N ASP A 89 3.29 8.36 2.61
CA ASP A 89 3.85 7.12 2.06
C ASP A 89 4.16 7.23 0.56
N TYR A 90 3.23 7.77 -0.23
CA TYR A 90 3.42 7.99 -1.66
C TYR A 90 4.64 8.88 -1.94
N ARG A 91 4.72 10.01 -1.24
CA ARG A 91 5.84 10.96 -1.38
C ARG A 91 7.18 10.33 -0.98
N GLU A 92 7.21 9.54 0.09
CA GLU A 92 8.42 8.83 0.54
C GLU A 92 8.90 7.75 -0.44
N GLN A 93 7.99 7.24 -1.29
CA GLN A 93 8.35 6.34 -2.40
C GLN A 93 8.58 7.08 -3.72
N GLY A 94 8.62 8.43 -3.72
CA GLY A 94 8.90 9.24 -4.90
C GLY A 94 7.70 9.46 -5.82
N VAL A 95 6.49 9.07 -5.41
CA VAL A 95 5.26 9.37 -6.14
C VAL A 95 4.77 10.75 -5.73
N THR A 96 4.83 11.71 -6.66
CA THR A 96 4.50 13.12 -6.40
C THR A 96 3.28 13.57 -7.20
N GLY A 97 2.58 14.60 -6.74
CA GLY A 97 1.44 15.19 -7.45
C GLY A 97 0.14 14.39 -7.33
N LYS A 98 0.11 13.38 -6.47
CA LYS A 98 -1.04 12.50 -6.23
C LYS A 98 -1.94 12.95 -5.07
N ASP A 99 -1.54 13.95 -4.29
CA ASP A 99 -2.24 14.33 -3.05
C ASP A 99 -3.74 14.57 -3.24
N ALA A 100 -4.11 15.37 -4.25
CA ALA A 100 -5.52 15.68 -4.53
C ALA A 100 -6.30 14.46 -5.04
N GLU A 101 -5.65 13.60 -5.84
CA GLU A 101 -6.25 12.35 -6.33
C GLU A 101 -6.51 11.37 -5.18
N LEU A 102 -5.53 11.21 -4.28
CA LEU A 102 -5.65 10.37 -3.08
C LEU A 102 -6.72 10.88 -2.13
N SER A 103 -6.77 12.19 -1.87
CA SER A 103 -7.84 12.78 -1.06
C SER A 103 -9.22 12.57 -1.70
N SER A 104 -9.35 12.82 -3.01
CA SER A 104 -10.62 12.60 -3.73
C SER A 104 -11.06 11.14 -3.69
N MET A 105 -10.14 10.20 -3.87
CA MET A 105 -10.43 8.76 -3.79
C MET A 105 -10.99 8.37 -2.42
N ILE A 106 -10.42 8.89 -1.33
CA ILE A 106 -10.92 8.61 0.02
C ILE A 106 -12.30 9.25 0.24
N ASP A 107 -12.50 10.49 -0.17
CA ASP A 107 -13.80 11.17 -0.05
C ASP A 107 -14.88 10.45 -0.88
N ASP A 108 -14.53 10.00 -2.09
CA ASP A 108 -15.41 9.24 -2.96
C ASP A 108 -15.77 7.87 -2.34
N CYS A 109 -14.79 7.19 -1.73
CA CYS A 109 -15.00 5.95 -0.98
C CYS A 109 -15.97 6.16 0.20
N GLU A 110 -15.76 7.19 1.01
CA GLU A 110 -16.64 7.52 2.13
C GLU A 110 -18.05 7.89 1.67
N ARG A 111 -18.17 8.57 0.54
CA ARG A 111 -19.47 8.90 -0.06
C ARG A 111 -20.19 7.67 -0.61
N GLU A 112 -19.48 6.74 -1.23
CA GLU A 112 -20.04 5.52 -1.81
C GLU A 112 -20.57 4.57 -0.73
N PHE A 113 -19.78 4.30 0.32
CA PHE A 113 -20.16 3.37 1.38
C PHE A 113 -20.94 4.02 2.52
N GLY A 114 -20.90 5.35 2.64
CA GLY A 114 -21.64 6.13 3.61
C GLY A 114 -21.39 5.69 5.06
N SER A 115 -22.45 5.65 5.86
CA SER A 115 -22.39 5.25 7.28
C SER A 115 -22.03 3.78 7.52
N THR A 116 -21.98 2.96 6.47
CA THR A 116 -21.65 1.53 6.56
C THR A 116 -20.20 1.23 6.20
N ILE A 117 -19.40 2.26 5.91
CA ILE A 117 -17.99 2.10 5.61
C ILE A 117 -17.24 1.41 6.74
N ASN A 118 -16.31 0.52 6.37
CA ASN A 118 -15.49 -0.25 7.29
C ASN A 118 -14.09 -0.44 6.69
N SER A 119 -13.19 -1.08 7.43
CA SER A 119 -11.80 -1.30 7.01
C SER A 119 -11.64 -2.08 5.72
N VAL A 120 -12.50 -3.05 5.43
CA VAL A 120 -12.44 -3.81 4.17
C VAL A 120 -12.80 -2.92 2.99
N ASN A 121 -13.81 -2.05 3.14
CA ASN A 121 -14.17 -1.08 2.11
C ASN A 121 -13.05 -0.06 1.86
N TYR A 122 -12.40 0.45 2.92
CA TYR A 122 -11.25 1.33 2.75
C TYR A 122 -10.07 0.64 2.08
N LEU A 123 -9.77 -0.61 2.47
CA LEU A 123 -8.73 -1.39 1.81
C LEU A 123 -9.05 -1.59 0.33
N LEU A 124 -10.29 -1.92 -0.02
CA LEU A 124 -10.74 -2.04 -1.41
C LEU A 124 -10.46 -0.75 -2.20
N CYS A 125 -10.89 0.40 -1.68
CA CYS A 125 -10.66 1.69 -2.35
C CYS A 125 -9.17 1.99 -2.56
N ILE A 126 -8.35 1.75 -1.53
CA ILE A 126 -6.92 2.05 -1.57
C ILE A 126 -6.17 1.07 -2.49
N THR A 127 -6.50 -0.21 -2.45
CA THR A 127 -5.82 -1.24 -3.28
C THR A 127 -6.18 -1.13 -4.76
N MET A 128 -7.30 -0.49 -5.08
CA MET A 128 -7.67 -0.14 -6.46
C MET A 128 -6.92 1.06 -7.01
N GLU A 129 -6.26 1.87 -6.17
CA GLU A 129 -5.39 2.95 -6.66
C GLU A 129 -4.18 2.36 -7.38
N LYS A 130 -3.90 2.89 -8.57
CA LYS A 130 -2.98 2.30 -9.53
C LYS A 130 -1.56 2.12 -8.99
N ASP A 131 -1.07 3.10 -8.22
CA ASP A 131 0.31 3.14 -7.75
C ASP A 131 0.44 2.52 -6.34
N PHE A 132 -0.67 2.24 -5.65
CA PHE A 132 -0.67 1.76 -4.26
C PHE A 132 0.17 0.50 -4.07
N ALA A 133 0.02 -0.47 -4.95
CA ALA A 133 0.76 -1.73 -4.85
C ALA A 133 2.28 -1.50 -4.91
N SER A 134 2.75 -0.60 -5.77
CA SER A 134 4.17 -0.25 -5.85
C SER A 134 4.63 0.44 -4.57
N VAL A 135 3.83 1.40 -4.07
CA VAL A 135 4.10 2.14 -2.83
C VAL A 135 4.20 1.20 -1.62
N ILE A 136 3.22 0.32 -1.43
CA ILE A 136 3.18 -0.56 -0.26
C ILE A 136 4.25 -1.65 -0.33
N ASN A 137 4.57 -2.18 -1.52
CA ASN A 137 5.67 -3.13 -1.70
C ASN A 137 7.02 -2.47 -1.38
N ALA A 138 7.23 -1.23 -1.84
CA ALA A 138 8.45 -0.48 -1.52
C ALA A 138 8.58 -0.20 -0.01
N ARG A 139 7.48 0.09 0.68
CA ARG A 139 7.48 0.23 2.14
C ARG A 139 7.71 -1.10 2.86
N LYS A 140 7.02 -2.17 2.46
CA LYS A 140 7.23 -3.54 2.97
C LYS A 140 8.71 -3.92 2.91
N ASN A 141 9.41 -3.61 1.81
CA ASN A 141 10.84 -3.90 1.66
C ASN A 141 11.75 -3.11 2.61
N LYS A 142 11.26 -2.04 3.23
CA LYS A 142 11.94 -1.28 4.29
C LYS A 142 11.51 -1.72 5.70
N GLU A 143 10.39 -2.41 5.83
CA GLU A 143 9.79 -2.87 7.08
C GLU A 143 10.02 -4.37 7.28
N GLU A 144 11.13 -4.75 7.92
CA GLU A 144 11.49 -6.17 8.16
C GLU A 144 10.36 -6.96 8.84
N LYS A 145 9.59 -6.31 9.71
CA LYS A 145 8.45 -6.91 10.43
C LYS A 145 7.24 -7.26 9.54
N TRP A 146 7.23 -6.82 8.28
CA TRP A 146 6.16 -7.09 7.31
C TRP A 146 6.51 -8.23 6.35
N GLN A 147 7.70 -8.80 6.48
CA GLN A 147 8.19 -9.85 5.59
C GLN A 147 7.60 -11.21 5.98
N PRO A 148 7.05 -11.99 5.02
CA PRO A 148 6.55 -13.33 5.30
C PRO A 148 7.70 -14.28 5.64
N LYS A 149 7.72 -14.80 6.87
CA LYS A 149 8.65 -15.87 7.28
C LYS A 149 8.36 -17.20 6.59
N SER A 150 7.11 -17.39 6.17
CA SER A 150 6.64 -18.57 5.45
C SER A 150 5.67 -18.09 4.37
N PRO A 151 6.18 -17.76 3.17
CA PRO A 151 5.36 -17.32 2.05
C PRO A 151 4.34 -18.40 1.65
N VAL A 152 3.14 -17.97 1.29
CA VAL A 152 2.03 -18.84 0.87
C VAL A 152 1.44 -18.46 -0.49
N CYS A 153 1.83 -17.30 -1.03
CA CYS A 153 1.48 -16.87 -2.38
C CYS A 153 2.51 -17.42 -3.39
N ASN A 154 2.14 -18.47 -4.13
CA ASN A 154 2.94 -19.05 -5.22
C ASN A 154 2.49 -18.53 -6.60
#